data_AF-A0A2M7K856-F1
#
_entry.id   AF-A0A2M7K856-F1
#
_cell.length_a   1.000
_cell.length_b   1.000
_cell.length_c   1.000
_cell.angle_alpha   90.00
_cell.angle_beta   90.00
_cell.angle_gamma   90.00
#
_symmetry.space_group_name_H-M   'P 1'
#
loop_
_entity.id
_entity.type
_entity.pdbx_description
1 polymer ?
#
loop_
_entity_poly.entity_id
_entity_poly.type
_entity_poly.pdbx_seq_one_letter_code
_entity_poly.pdbx_strand_id
1 'polypeptide(L)'
;MIYLDNAATSYPKPKEVGQAMMYFLEKIGATPGRSSHRLSIESARILYQARESLAELFNVDDPLRIIFTLNVTEALNLALKGLLRPGDQ
;
A
#
# COMPACT_ATOMS: atom_id res chain seq x y z
N MET A 1 -22.90 -16.32 -11.71
CA MET A 1 -21.51 -16.84 -11.81
C MET A 1 -21.07 -17.25 -10.42
N ILE A 2 -20.50 -18.44 -10.24
CA ILE A 2 -19.86 -18.85 -8.99
C ILE A 2 -18.35 -18.67 -9.20
N TYR A 3 -17.70 -17.83 -8.41
CA TYR A 3 -16.29 -17.47 -8.57
C TYR A 3 -15.43 -18.21 -7.53
N LEU A 4 -14.59 -19.14 -7.99
CA LEU A 4 -13.75 -20.00 -7.14
C LEU A 4 -12.24 -19.79 -7.40
N ASP A 5 -11.85 -18.62 -7.90
CA ASP A 5 -10.46 -18.29 -8.29
C ASP A 5 -9.85 -17.15 -7.42
N ASN A 6 -10.33 -17.01 -6.17
CA ASN A 6 -9.88 -15.95 -5.26
C ASN A 6 -8.40 -16.04 -4.86
N ALA A 7 -7.77 -17.21 -5.03
CA ALA A 7 -6.34 -17.40 -4.78
C ALA A 7 -5.46 -16.71 -5.84
N ALA A 8 -5.92 -16.59 -7.09
CA ALA A 8 -5.22 -15.85 -8.13
C ALA A 8 -5.38 -14.34 -7.96
N THR A 9 -6.61 -13.87 -7.70
CA THR A 9 -6.91 -12.49 -7.27
C THR A 9 -8.31 -12.43 -6.67
N SER A 10 -8.56 -11.55 -5.71
CA SER A 10 -9.91 -11.42 -5.15
C SER A 10 -10.91 -10.86 -6.17
N TYR A 11 -12.09 -11.46 -6.28
CA TYR A 11 -13.19 -10.92 -7.08
C TYR A 11 -14.56 -11.35 -6.52
N PRO A 12 -15.56 -10.45 -6.51
CA PRO A 12 -15.44 -9.01 -6.77
C PRO A 12 -14.71 -8.32 -5.60
N LYS A 13 -14.07 -7.17 -5.88
CA LYS A 13 -13.59 -6.30 -4.79
C LYS A 13 -14.80 -5.68 -4.07
N PRO A 14 -14.74 -5.45 -2.75
CA PRO A 14 -15.74 -4.63 -2.06
C PRO A 14 -15.89 -3.25 -2.73
N LYS A 15 -17.12 -2.71 -2.75
CA LYS A 15 -17.44 -1.42 -3.42
C LYS A 15 -16.59 -0.26 -2.89
N GLU A 16 -16.21 -0.34 -1.62
CA GLU A 16 -15.43 0.64 -0.87
C GLU A 16 -14.06 0.85 -1.53
N VAL A 17 -13.45 -0.21 -2.07
CA VAL A 17 -12.15 -0.13 -2.77
C VAL A 17 -12.27 0.75 -4.01
N GLY A 18 -13.31 0.51 -4.83
CA GLY A 18 -13.55 1.30 -6.04
C GLY A 18 -13.88 2.76 -5.71
N GLN A 19 -14.70 2.99 -4.69
CA GLN A 19 -15.07 4.35 -4.24
C GLN A 19 -13.86 5.14 -3.74
N ALA A 20 -12.98 4.53 -2.94
CA ALA A 20 -11.76 5.18 -2.45
C ALA A 20 -10.82 5.57 -3.60
N MET A 21 -10.64 4.68 -4.58
CA MET A 21 -9.82 4.97 -5.77
C MET A 21 -10.41 6.10 -6.60
N MET A 22 -11.72 6.10 -6.87
CA MET A 22 -12.33 7.18 -7.64
C MET A 22 -12.28 8.52 -6.90
N TYR A 23 -12.53 8.51 -5.59
CA TYR A 23 -12.39 9.71 -4.77
C TYR A 23 -10.98 10.30 -4.86
N PHE A 24 -9.94 9.46 -4.76
CA PHE A 24 -8.56 9.94 -4.88
C PHE A 24 -8.30 10.56 -6.27
N LEU A 25 -8.70 9.88 -7.35
CA LEU A 25 -8.49 10.35 -8.71
C LEU A 25 -9.24 11.65 -9.02
N GLU A 26 -10.47 11.79 -8.56
CA GLU A 26 -11.32 12.94 -8.90
C GLU A 26 -11.12 14.14 -7.98
N LYS A 27 -10.75 13.93 -6.71
CA LYS A 27 -10.75 14.98 -5.68
C LYS A 27 -9.37 15.33 -5.14
N ILE A 28 -8.38 14.44 -5.27
CA ILE A 28 -7.06 14.61 -4.65
C ILE A 28 -5.95 14.65 -5.70
N GLY A 29 -5.68 13.54 -6.39
CA GLY A 29 -4.83 13.48 -7.59
C GLY A 29 -3.41 14.03 -7.48
N ALA A 30 -2.91 14.32 -6.27
CA ALA A 30 -1.64 15.00 -6.05
C ALA A 30 -0.55 14.05 -5.53
N THR A 31 0.70 14.35 -5.85
CA THR A 31 1.84 13.60 -5.32
C THR A 31 2.04 13.92 -3.83
N PRO A 32 2.10 12.92 -2.93
CA PRO A 32 2.38 13.15 -1.51
C PRO A 32 3.82 13.62 -1.29
N GLY A 33 4.03 14.53 -0.33
CA GLY A 33 5.35 14.86 0.23
C GLY A 33 6.29 15.70 -0.63
N ARG A 34 5.86 16.17 -1.81
CA ARG A 34 6.69 17.01 -2.71
C ARG A 34 6.31 18.49 -2.72
N SER A 35 5.22 18.88 -2.07
CA SER A 35 4.75 20.26 -2.01
C SER A 35 3.96 20.51 -0.73
N SER A 36 3.83 21.78 -0.33
CA SER A 36 3.04 22.22 0.81
C SER A 36 1.61 22.64 0.45
N HIS A 37 1.21 22.53 -0.82
CA HIS A 37 -0.18 22.83 -1.19
C HIS A 37 -1.13 21.77 -0.64
N ARG A 38 -2.38 22.18 -0.41
CA ARG A 38 -3.41 21.40 0.28
C ARG A 38 -3.53 19.95 -0.23
N LEU A 39 -3.64 19.74 -1.54
CA LEU A 39 -3.84 18.39 -2.10
C LEU A 39 -2.63 17.47 -1.88
N SER A 40 -1.40 17.97 -1.96
CA SER A 40 -0.20 17.18 -1.64
C SER A 40 -0.16 16.75 -0.17
N ILE A 41 -0.59 17.63 0.74
CA ILE A 41 -0.74 17.32 2.17
C ILE A 41 -1.83 16.25 2.38
N GLU A 42 -3.00 16.40 1.75
CA GLU A 42 -4.06 15.39 1.87
C GLU A 42 -3.64 14.02 1.30
N SER A 43 -2.93 13.99 0.17
CA SER A 43 -2.35 12.73 -0.35
C SER A 43 -1.40 12.09 0.65
N ALA A 44 -0.55 12.88 1.32
CA ALA A 44 0.39 12.37 2.31
C ALA A 44 -0.34 11.82 3.55
N ARG A 45 -1.45 12.45 3.96
CA ARG A 45 -2.31 11.94 5.04
C ARG A 45 -2.96 10.61 4.69
N ILE A 46 -3.51 10.47 3.49
CA ILE A 46 -4.09 9.19 3.03
C ILE A 46 -3.04 8.09 3.06
N LEU A 47 -1.83 8.38 2.58
CA LEU A 47 -0.74 7.42 2.60
C LEU A 47 -0.37 7.03 4.05
N TYR A 48 -0.32 7.98 4.97
CA TYR A 48 -0.01 7.72 6.37
C TYR A 48 -1.11 6.91 7.06
N GLN A 49 -2.38 7.28 6.87
CA GLN A 49 -3.53 6.53 7.38
C GLN A 49 -3.53 5.08 6.90
N ALA A 50 -3.19 4.85 5.62
CA ALA A 50 -3.05 3.48 5.10
C ALA A 50 -1.96 2.70 5.83
N ARG A 51 -0.86 3.35 6.25
CA ARG A 51 0.17 2.71 7.10
C ARG A 51 -0.36 2.40 8.49
N GLU A 52 -1.11 3.31 9.11
CA GLU A 52 -1.71 3.10 10.42
C GLU A 52 -2.67 1.90 10.40
N SER A 53 -3.57 1.83 9.42
CA SER A 53 -4.49 0.69 9.27
C SER A 53 -3.75 -0.64 9.04
N LEU A 54 -2.67 -0.65 8.27
CA LEU A 54 -1.86 -1.85 8.08
C LEU A 54 -1.06 -2.22 9.33
N ALA A 55 -0.59 -1.23 10.10
CA ALA A 55 0.14 -1.45 11.34
C ALA A 55 -0.77 -2.09 12.39
N GLU A 56 -2.02 -1.63 12.49
CA GLU A 56 -3.05 -2.27 13.30
C GLU A 56 -3.34 -3.71 12.83
N LEU A 57 -3.56 -3.91 11.52
CA LEU A 57 -3.86 -5.23 10.95
C LEU A 57 -2.76 -6.27 11.20
N PHE A 58 -1.50 -5.86 11.08
CA PHE A 58 -0.34 -6.75 11.24
C PHE A 58 0.28 -6.70 12.64
N ASN A 59 -0.31 -5.96 13.58
CA ASN A 59 0.19 -5.76 14.93
C ASN A 59 1.66 -5.27 14.96
N VAL A 60 1.92 -4.17 14.26
CA VAL A 60 3.22 -3.49 14.18
C VAL A 60 3.14 -2.16 14.95
N ASP A 61 4.05 -1.93 15.89
CA ASP A 61 4.00 -0.75 16.77
C ASP A 61 4.23 0.59 16.04
N ASP A 62 5.05 0.59 14.99
CA ASP A 62 5.44 1.80 14.25
C ASP A 62 5.00 1.70 12.78
N PRO A 63 4.00 2.51 12.35
CA PRO A 63 3.53 2.55 10.96
C PRO A 63 4.63 2.88 9.93
N LEU A 64 5.71 3.54 10.35
CA LEU A 64 6.84 3.87 9.48
C LEU A 64 7.71 2.66 9.14
N ARG A 65 7.53 1.52 9.82
CA ARG A 65 8.19 0.24 9.46
C ARG A 65 7.54 -0.47 8.29
N ILE A 66 6.37 -0.01 7.84
CA ILE A 66 5.70 -0.55 6.67
C ILE A 66 6.37 0.02 5.42
N ILE A 67 6.52 -0.78 4.36
CA ILE A 67 7.04 -0.31 3.07
C ILE A 67 6.05 -0.74 2.00
N PHE A 68 5.56 0.21 1.20
CA PHE A 68 4.70 -0.10 0.07
C PHE A 68 5.57 -0.50 -1.13
N THR A 69 5.29 -1.68 -1.67
CA THR A 69 5.86 -2.19 -2.92
C THR A 69 4.74 -2.45 -3.92
N LEU A 70 5.08 -2.69 -5.18
CA LEU A 70 4.13 -3.02 -6.23
C LEU A 70 3.41 -4.36 -5.98
N ASN A 71 4.13 -5.34 -5.43
CA ASN A 71 3.62 -6.68 -5.13
C ASN A 71 4.58 -7.46 -4.20
N VAL A 72 4.20 -8.70 -3.88
CA VAL A 72 4.97 -9.63 -3.03
C VAL A 72 6.31 -10.00 -3.66
N THR A 73 6.37 -10.22 -4.97
CA THR A 73 7.63 -10.57 -5.67
C THR A 73 8.66 -9.47 -5.55
N GLU A 74 8.25 -8.21 -5.70
CA GLU A 74 9.13 -7.06 -5.50
C GLU A 74 9.55 -6.92 -4.03
N ALA A 75 8.62 -7.05 -3.08
CA ALA A 75 8.94 -6.99 -1.64
C ALA A 75 9.97 -8.04 -1.23
N LEU A 76 9.81 -9.27 -1.72
CA LEU A 76 10.76 -10.35 -1.46
C LEU A 76 12.14 -10.05 -2.05
N ASN A 77 12.18 -9.54 -3.28
CA ASN A 77 13.45 -9.14 -3.90
C ASN A 77 14.12 -7.99 -3.15
N LEU A 78 13.34 -7.01 -2.67
CA LEU A 78 13.85 -5.89 -1.88
C LEU A 78 14.53 -6.40 -0.60
N ALA A 79 13.89 -7.33 0.12
CA ALA A 79 14.44 -7.92 1.33
C ALA A 79 15.70 -8.75 1.04
N LEU A 80 15.63 -9.70 0.10
CA LEU A 80 16.73 -10.62 -0.19
C LEU A 80 17.96 -9.88 -0.72
N LYS A 81 17.78 -9.02 -1.72
CA LYS A 81 18.89 -8.27 -2.34
C LYS A 81 19.40 -7.12 -1.47
N GLY A 82 18.56 -6.62 -0.56
CA GLY A 82 18.94 -5.55 0.37
C GLY A 82 19.68 -6.05 1.62
N LEU A 83 19.46 -7.31 2.03
CA LEU A 83 20.00 -7.85 3.27
C LEU A 83 21.12 -8.88 3.07
N LEU A 84 20.99 -9.80 2.10
CA LEU A 84 21.90 -10.93 1.97
C LEU A 84 23.26 -10.53 1.37
N ARG A 85 24.32 -11.13 1.90
CA ARG A 85 25.70 -11.05 1.42
C ARG A 85 26.16 -12.42 0.91
N PRO A 86 27.24 -12.47 0.12
CA PRO A 86 27.81 -13.75 -0.31
C PRO A 86 28.15 -14.64 0.90
N GLY A 87 27.54 -15.83 0.95
CA GLY A 87 27.75 -16.82 2.03
C GLY A 87 26.64 -16.88 3.09
N ASP A 88 25.70 -15.93 3.10
CA ASP A 88 24.53 -15.98 4.00
C ASP A 88 23.56 -17.12 3.58
N GLN A 89 22.86 -17.72 4.56
CA GLN A 89 21.87 -18.80 4.37
C GLN A 89 20.50 -18.41 4.92
#